data_AF-V5SG06-F1
#
_entry.id   AF-V5SG06-F1
#
_cell.length_a   1.000
_cell.length_b   1.000
_cell.length_c   1.000
_cell.angle_alpha   90.00
_cell.angle_beta   90.00
_cell.angle_gamma   90.00
#
_symmetry.space_group_name_H-M   'P 1'
#
loop_
_entity.id
_entity.type
_entity.pdbx_description
1 polymer ?
#
loop_
_entity_poly.entity_id
_entity_poly.type
_entity_poly.pdbx_seq_one_letter_code
_entity_poly.pdbx_strand_id
1 'polypeptide(L)'
;MAGGRSRRHNSEYGEFWPAYVDVLSTLLLVVMFLMSIFMLSQYFAMQEASGKDTALQRLNRQIAELTNLLSLEKGKSRSAEDELASLQATLSDLKDEHQKLSGFALSGDEKAKTAEGRIQTLTVELDQQKEISNEALAKVDLLNQQMLALRRQIAALNDALEASEKKDQDSQDRIKDLGARLNAALARQVQELQRYRSDFFGRLRELLQDRKDIRVVGDRFVFESEVLFPSGQAMLTAEGFGAMDQLAAAIRDLAKTIPPEIKWALQVDGHTDIRPIASAQFPSNWELSTARAVSVVKYLVQRGVPAENLVAAGHGEFQPLESGVDEDSLRRNRRIELKLTNR
;
A
#
# COMPACT_ATOMS: atom_id res chain seq x y z
N MET A 1 -110.43 66.98 -110.77
CA MET A 1 -111.74 66.62 -111.36
C MET A 1 -112.86 67.06 -110.40
N ALA A 2 -113.93 67.66 -110.93
CA ALA A 2 -115.36 67.73 -110.49
C ALA A 2 -115.72 68.00 -109.00
N GLY A 3 -116.80 68.68 -108.57
CA GLY A 3 -117.99 69.36 -109.15
C GLY A 3 -119.05 69.71 -108.05
N GLY A 4 -119.97 70.67 -108.32
CA GLY A 4 -121.33 70.91 -107.73
C GLY A 4 -121.48 71.54 -106.31
N ARG A 5 -122.12 72.73 -106.06
CA ARG A 5 -123.54 73.27 -106.13
C ARG A 5 -124.33 73.12 -104.78
N SER A 6 -125.21 74.02 -104.25
CA SER A 6 -125.74 75.39 -104.54
C SER A 6 -126.82 75.90 -103.54
N ARG A 7 -126.84 77.22 -103.21
CA ARG A 7 -127.93 78.28 -103.11
C ARG A 7 -129.24 78.09 -102.26
N ARG A 8 -130.00 79.10 -101.74
CA ARG A 8 -130.08 80.61 -101.78
C ARG A 8 -131.11 81.22 -100.74
N HIS A 9 -130.88 82.49 -100.32
CA HIS A 9 -131.77 83.71 -100.13
C HIS A 9 -133.02 83.73 -99.18
N ASN A 10 -133.59 84.84 -98.63
CA ASN A 10 -133.50 86.32 -98.81
C ASN A 10 -134.16 87.15 -97.65
N SER A 11 -133.84 88.46 -97.59
CA SER A 11 -134.58 89.75 -97.32
C SER A 11 -135.28 90.22 -96.01
N GLU A 12 -135.01 91.53 -95.76
CA GLU A 12 -135.60 92.75 -95.07
C GLU A 12 -137.09 92.78 -94.61
N TYR A 13 -137.62 93.69 -93.74
CA TYR A 13 -137.55 95.18 -93.57
C TYR A 13 -137.94 95.69 -92.13
N GLY A 14 -137.82 97.02 -91.87
CA GLY A 14 -138.01 97.86 -90.64
C GLY A 14 -139.39 97.89 -89.94
N GLU A 15 -139.75 98.71 -88.94
CA GLU A 15 -139.29 100.04 -88.43
C GLU A 15 -140.07 100.49 -87.12
N PHE A 16 -139.46 101.37 -86.28
CA PHE A 16 -139.98 102.40 -85.30
C PHE A 16 -140.33 102.21 -83.77
N TRP A 17 -139.71 103.13 -82.94
CA TRP A 17 -140.11 103.84 -81.65
C TRP A 17 -139.86 103.23 -80.23
N PRO A 18 -139.72 104.02 -79.10
CA PRO A 18 -138.87 105.20 -78.75
C PRO A 18 -137.94 104.99 -77.50
N ALA A 19 -137.09 105.98 -77.19
CA ALA A 19 -135.93 105.88 -76.27
C ALA A 19 -136.16 106.36 -74.80
N TYR A 20 -136.35 105.42 -73.85
CA TYR A 20 -136.19 105.67 -72.39
C TYR A 20 -135.60 104.48 -71.58
N VAL A 21 -135.04 103.46 -72.25
CA VAL A 21 -134.62 102.18 -71.60
C VAL A 21 -133.09 102.04 -71.40
N ASP A 22 -132.27 102.93 -71.95
CA ASP A 22 -130.82 102.66 -72.12
C ASP A 22 -129.92 102.98 -70.89
N VAL A 23 -130.49 103.49 -69.80
CA VAL A 23 -129.71 103.77 -68.57
C VAL A 23 -129.69 102.57 -67.61
N LEU A 24 -130.63 101.63 -67.75
CA LEU A 24 -130.69 100.42 -66.89
C LEU A 24 -129.92 99.22 -67.46
N SER A 25 -129.76 99.13 -68.79
CA SER A 25 -129.03 98.04 -69.47
C SER A 25 -127.50 98.13 -69.28
N THR A 26 -126.96 99.35 -69.31
CA THR A 26 -125.53 99.63 -69.20
C THR A 26 -124.97 99.29 -67.81
N LEU A 27 -125.78 99.44 -66.75
CA LEU A 27 -125.39 99.12 -65.37
C LEU A 27 -125.26 97.59 -65.15
N LEU A 28 -126.11 96.79 -65.81
CA LEU A 28 -126.08 95.32 -65.71
C LEU A 28 -124.87 94.72 -66.44
N LEU A 29 -124.48 95.31 -67.57
CA LEU A 29 -123.34 94.87 -68.39
C LEU A 29 -121.99 95.10 -67.68
N VAL A 30 -121.86 96.20 -66.93
CA VAL A 30 -120.65 96.49 -66.12
C VAL A 30 -120.49 95.48 -64.97
N VAL A 31 -121.59 95.07 -64.33
CA VAL A 31 -121.55 94.09 -63.23
C VAL A 31 -121.17 92.69 -63.75
N MET A 32 -121.70 92.27 -64.90
CA MET A 32 -121.30 91.02 -65.57
C MET A 32 -119.82 91.02 -65.97
N PHE A 33 -119.31 92.15 -66.48
CA PHE A 33 -117.89 92.29 -66.85
C PHE A 33 -116.95 92.21 -65.64
N LEU A 34 -117.31 92.85 -64.52
CA LEU A 34 -116.54 92.79 -63.27
C LEU A 34 -116.52 91.37 -62.66
N MET A 35 -117.65 90.66 -62.67
CA MET A 35 -117.69 89.27 -62.18
C MET A 35 -116.84 88.32 -63.04
N SER A 36 -116.78 88.55 -64.36
CA SER A 36 -115.97 87.73 -65.27
C SER A 36 -114.45 87.94 -65.05
N ILE A 37 -114.02 89.19 -64.86
CA ILE A 37 -112.62 89.52 -64.50
C ILE A 37 -112.24 88.91 -63.13
N PHE A 38 -113.16 88.96 -62.17
CA PHE A 38 -112.92 88.39 -60.84
C PHE A 38 -112.79 86.86 -60.86
N MET A 39 -113.61 86.17 -61.67
CA MET A 39 -113.51 84.72 -61.85
C MET A 39 -112.19 84.29 -62.51
N LEU A 40 -111.73 85.04 -63.52
CA LEU A 40 -110.42 84.82 -64.16
C LEU A 40 -109.27 85.01 -63.16
N SER A 41 -109.32 86.04 -62.31
CA SER A 41 -108.33 86.28 -61.24
C SER A 41 -108.30 85.14 -60.21
N GLN A 42 -109.47 84.66 -59.76
CA GLN A 42 -109.54 83.51 -58.86
C GLN A 42 -109.02 82.22 -59.48
N TYR A 43 -109.27 81.99 -60.77
CA TYR A 43 -108.76 80.81 -61.48
C TYR A 43 -107.22 80.77 -61.50
N PHE A 44 -106.56 81.90 -61.82
CA PHE A 44 -105.10 82.00 -61.80
C PHE A 44 -104.50 81.87 -60.38
N ALA A 45 -105.13 82.48 -59.37
CA ALA A 45 -104.69 82.36 -57.97
C ALA A 45 -104.78 80.91 -57.46
N MET A 46 -105.83 80.17 -57.84
CA MET A 46 -105.98 78.74 -57.52
C MET A 46 -104.90 77.89 -58.20
N GLN A 47 -104.50 78.25 -59.42
CA GLN A 47 -103.44 77.56 -60.18
C GLN A 47 -102.05 77.79 -59.56
N GLU A 48 -101.77 79.01 -59.08
CA GLU A 48 -100.46 79.34 -58.47
C GLU A 48 -100.29 78.76 -57.06
N ALA A 49 -101.36 78.70 -56.26
CA ALA A 49 -101.33 78.05 -54.94
C ALA A 49 -101.18 76.52 -55.05
N SER A 50 -101.92 75.88 -55.98
CA SER A 50 -101.83 74.43 -56.21
C SER A 50 -100.46 74.00 -56.76
N GLY A 51 -99.85 74.81 -57.63
CA GLY A 51 -98.49 74.57 -58.11
C GLY A 51 -97.42 74.66 -57.01
N LYS A 52 -97.55 75.60 -56.07
CA LYS A 52 -96.62 75.75 -54.94
C LYS A 52 -96.76 74.63 -53.90
N ASP A 53 -97.98 74.18 -53.61
CA ASP A 53 -98.22 73.06 -52.69
C ASP A 53 -97.66 71.73 -53.24
N THR A 54 -97.81 71.49 -54.54
CA THR A 54 -97.23 70.29 -55.17
C THR A 54 -95.70 70.30 -55.20
N ALA A 55 -95.07 71.48 -55.35
CA ALA A 55 -93.62 71.63 -55.26
C ALA A 55 -93.08 71.42 -53.84
N LEU A 56 -93.75 71.95 -52.81
CA LEU A 56 -93.38 71.75 -51.40
C LEU A 56 -93.52 70.29 -50.98
N GLN A 57 -94.57 69.59 -51.42
CA GLN A 57 -94.72 68.16 -51.14
C GLN A 57 -93.63 67.31 -51.80
N ARG A 58 -93.18 67.64 -53.02
CA ARG A 58 -92.04 66.96 -53.68
C ARG A 58 -90.74 67.21 -52.93
N LEU A 59 -90.46 68.47 -52.55
CA LEU A 59 -89.26 68.82 -51.79
C LEU A 59 -89.24 68.13 -50.42
N ASN A 60 -90.37 68.08 -49.70
CA ASN A 60 -90.45 67.33 -48.44
C ASN A 60 -90.25 65.82 -48.64
N ARG A 61 -90.75 65.24 -49.74
CA ARG A 61 -90.46 63.84 -50.09
C ARG A 61 -88.98 63.61 -50.37
N GLN A 62 -88.34 64.49 -51.14
CA GLN A 62 -86.90 64.40 -51.43
C GLN A 62 -86.04 64.61 -50.18
N ILE A 63 -86.40 65.54 -49.29
CA ILE A 63 -85.72 65.73 -48.00
C ILE A 63 -85.89 64.47 -47.14
N ALA A 64 -87.08 63.86 -47.09
CA ALA A 64 -87.30 62.61 -46.36
C ALA A 64 -86.49 61.44 -46.95
N GLU A 65 -86.43 61.32 -48.28
CA GLU A 65 -85.60 60.31 -48.97
C GLU A 65 -84.10 60.52 -48.73
N LEU A 66 -83.59 61.75 -48.84
CA LEU A 66 -82.20 62.08 -48.55
C LEU A 66 -81.86 61.87 -47.06
N THR A 67 -82.79 62.17 -46.16
CA THR A 67 -82.61 61.91 -44.73
C THR A 67 -82.55 60.40 -44.45
N ASN A 68 -83.36 59.60 -45.14
CA ASN A 68 -83.32 58.14 -45.05
C ASN A 68 -82.05 57.54 -45.67
N LEU A 69 -81.56 58.08 -46.79
CA LEU A 69 -80.30 57.65 -47.39
C LEU A 69 -79.11 58.02 -46.51
N LEU A 70 -79.09 59.24 -45.96
CA LEU A 70 -78.03 59.69 -45.06
C LEU A 70 -78.04 58.91 -43.74
N SER A 71 -79.21 58.53 -43.22
CA SER A 71 -79.29 57.67 -42.02
C SER A 71 -78.82 56.25 -42.31
N LEU A 72 -79.12 55.70 -43.49
CA LEU A 72 -78.61 54.40 -43.95
C LEU A 72 -77.09 54.43 -44.17
N GLU A 73 -76.55 55.48 -44.78
CA GLU A 73 -75.11 55.66 -44.99
C GLU A 73 -74.38 55.83 -43.65
N LYS A 74 -74.88 56.67 -42.75
CA LYS A 74 -74.34 56.79 -41.37
C LYS A 74 -74.43 55.47 -40.61
N GLY A 75 -75.52 54.72 -40.79
CA GLY A 75 -75.69 53.38 -40.22
C GLY A 75 -74.65 52.39 -40.74
N LYS A 76 -74.37 52.39 -42.05
CA LYS A 76 -73.32 51.57 -42.66
C LYS A 76 -71.91 51.98 -42.22
N SER A 77 -71.62 53.29 -42.13
CA SER A 77 -70.33 53.79 -41.62
C SER A 77 -70.10 53.35 -40.18
N ARG A 78 -71.13 53.48 -39.34
CA ARG A 78 -71.07 53.02 -37.94
C ARG A 78 -70.88 51.51 -37.84
N SER A 79 -71.58 50.73 -38.66
CA SER A 79 -71.39 49.27 -38.73
C SER A 79 -69.98 48.89 -39.18
N ALA A 80 -69.40 49.59 -40.15
CA ALA A 80 -68.03 49.36 -40.60
C ALA A 80 -66.99 49.79 -39.56
N GLU A 81 -67.23 50.88 -38.82
CA GLU A 81 -66.42 51.31 -37.68
C GLU A 81 -66.45 50.28 -36.54
N ASP A 82 -67.64 49.74 -36.23
CA ASP A 82 -67.82 48.68 -35.22
C ASP A 82 -67.14 47.37 -35.67
N GLU A 83 -67.24 47.00 -36.95
CA GLU A 83 -66.54 45.85 -37.54
C GLU A 83 -65.02 46.05 -37.49
N LEU A 84 -64.50 47.22 -37.86
CA LEU A 84 -63.08 47.55 -37.76
C LEU A 84 -62.59 47.51 -36.31
N ALA A 85 -63.36 48.04 -35.36
CA ALA A 85 -63.03 47.97 -33.94
C ALA A 85 -63.00 46.51 -33.46
N SER A 86 -63.94 45.68 -33.90
CA SER A 86 -63.99 44.25 -33.55
C SER A 86 -62.82 43.46 -34.16
N LEU A 87 -62.46 43.74 -35.42
CA LEU A 87 -61.33 43.11 -36.11
C LEU A 87 -60.01 43.55 -35.47
N GLN A 88 -59.89 44.83 -35.11
CA GLN A 88 -58.69 45.36 -34.45
C GLN A 88 -58.53 44.78 -33.04
N ALA A 89 -59.62 44.59 -32.29
CA ALA A 89 -59.61 43.89 -31.01
C ALA A 89 -59.19 42.42 -31.18
N THR A 90 -59.78 41.71 -32.16
CA THR A 90 -59.44 40.30 -32.45
C THR A 90 -57.99 40.12 -32.89
N LEU A 91 -57.46 41.06 -33.69
CA LEU A 91 -56.07 41.05 -34.13
C LEU A 91 -55.10 41.35 -32.98
N SER A 92 -55.48 42.24 -32.05
CA SER A 92 -54.73 42.46 -30.81
C SER A 92 -54.69 41.20 -29.95
N ASP A 93 -55.83 40.55 -29.74
CA ASP A 93 -55.91 39.30 -28.97
C ASP A 93 -55.07 38.18 -29.60
N LEU A 94 -55.17 37.99 -30.91
CA LEU A 94 -54.34 37.02 -31.66
C LEU A 94 -52.85 37.33 -31.57
N LYS A 95 -52.47 38.62 -31.58
CA LYS A 95 -51.06 39.03 -31.43
C LYS A 95 -50.55 38.74 -30.03
N ASP A 96 -51.35 39.01 -29.00
CA ASP A 96 -51.02 38.71 -27.61
C ASP A 96 -50.92 37.19 -27.38
N GLU A 97 -51.82 36.41 -27.98
CA GLU A 97 -51.77 34.94 -27.95
C GLU A 97 -50.52 34.39 -28.66
N HIS A 98 -50.19 34.92 -29.84
CA HIS A 98 -48.95 34.56 -30.54
C HIS A 98 -47.69 34.94 -29.75
N GLN A 99 -47.67 36.12 -29.10
CA GLN A 99 -46.57 36.52 -28.24
C GLN A 99 -46.42 35.57 -27.05
N LYS A 100 -47.52 35.19 -26.38
CA LYS A 100 -47.53 34.20 -25.31
C LYS A 100 -47.01 32.84 -25.80
N LEU A 101 -47.52 32.34 -26.93
CA LEU A 101 -47.09 31.08 -27.54
C LEU A 101 -45.60 31.09 -27.91
N SER A 102 -45.09 32.19 -28.48
CA SER A 102 -43.66 32.33 -28.80
C SER A 102 -42.80 32.37 -27.53
N GLY A 103 -43.27 33.02 -26.46
CA GLY A 103 -42.60 33.03 -25.16
C GLY A 103 -42.55 31.64 -24.53
N PHE A 104 -43.65 30.86 -24.63
CA PHE A 104 -43.67 29.47 -24.19
C PHE A 104 -42.71 28.60 -25.01
N ALA A 105 -42.67 28.74 -26.34
CA ALA A 105 -41.74 28.01 -27.21
C ALA A 105 -40.26 28.31 -26.87
N LEU A 106 -39.91 29.59 -26.69
CA LEU A 106 -38.56 29.99 -26.28
C LEU A 106 -38.18 29.45 -24.90
N SER A 107 -39.10 29.55 -23.93
CA SER A 107 -38.85 28.99 -22.58
C SER A 107 -38.76 27.45 -22.58
N GLY A 108 -39.46 26.78 -23.51
CA GLY A 108 -39.38 25.35 -23.73
C GLY A 108 -38.02 24.95 -24.32
N ASP A 109 -37.52 25.68 -25.31
CA ASP A 109 -36.22 25.46 -25.95
C ASP A 109 -35.06 25.68 -24.96
N GLU A 110 -35.12 26.72 -24.12
CA GLU A 110 -34.13 26.95 -23.06
C GLU A 110 -34.17 25.86 -21.97
N LYS A 111 -35.36 25.37 -21.60
CA LYS A 111 -35.49 24.22 -20.69
C LYS A 111 -34.95 22.94 -21.32
N ALA A 112 -35.16 22.73 -22.61
CA ALA A 112 -34.64 21.58 -23.34
C ALA A 112 -33.10 21.60 -23.39
N LYS A 113 -32.50 22.75 -23.76
CA LYS A 113 -31.03 22.93 -23.77
C LYS A 113 -30.40 22.75 -22.38
N THR A 114 -31.03 23.27 -21.33
CA THR A 114 -30.53 23.10 -19.96
C THR A 114 -30.65 21.64 -19.48
N ALA A 115 -31.73 20.95 -19.84
CA ALA A 115 -31.86 19.51 -19.57
C ALA A 115 -30.81 18.70 -20.35
N GLU A 116 -30.58 19.01 -21.62
CA GLU A 116 -29.59 18.35 -22.48
C GLU A 116 -28.16 18.58 -21.97
N GLY A 117 -27.82 19.81 -21.54
CA GLY A 117 -26.56 20.11 -20.87
C GLY A 117 -26.38 19.31 -19.58
N ARG A 118 -27.41 19.19 -18.74
CA ARG A 118 -27.37 18.35 -17.53
C ARG A 118 -27.18 16.87 -17.85
N ILE A 119 -27.83 16.35 -18.89
CA ILE A 119 -27.67 14.96 -19.34
C ILE A 119 -26.23 14.73 -19.80
N GLN A 120 -25.65 15.66 -20.57
CA GLN A 120 -24.24 15.56 -20.98
C GLN A 120 -23.29 15.53 -19.77
N THR A 121 -23.46 16.44 -18.80
CA THR A 121 -22.64 16.45 -17.58
C THR A 121 -22.77 15.14 -16.79
N LEU A 122 -24.00 14.68 -16.55
CA LEU A 122 -24.25 13.42 -15.82
C LEU A 122 -23.69 12.20 -16.57
N THR A 123 -23.71 12.21 -17.91
CA THR A 123 -23.12 11.14 -18.72
C THR A 123 -21.60 11.10 -18.55
N VAL A 124 -20.94 12.27 -18.59
CA VAL A 124 -19.49 12.38 -18.35
C VAL A 124 -19.14 11.93 -16.94
N GLU A 125 -19.89 12.35 -15.91
CA GLU A 125 -19.67 11.92 -14.52
C GLU A 125 -19.87 10.41 -14.36
N LEU A 126 -20.89 9.83 -15.00
CA LEU A 126 -21.15 8.39 -14.96
C LEU A 126 -20.03 7.60 -15.62
N ASP A 127 -19.52 8.06 -16.75
CA ASP A 127 -18.41 7.39 -17.45
C ASP A 127 -17.11 7.50 -16.66
N GLN A 128 -16.83 8.65 -16.02
CA GLN A 128 -15.72 8.77 -15.07
C GLN A 128 -15.87 7.81 -13.87
N GLN A 129 -17.07 7.70 -13.30
CA GLN A 129 -17.33 6.76 -12.21
C GLN A 129 -17.14 5.30 -12.63
N LYS A 130 -17.54 4.93 -13.85
CA LYS A 130 -17.29 3.60 -14.39
C LYS A 130 -15.80 3.33 -14.57
N GLU A 131 -15.03 4.30 -15.09
CA GLU A 131 -13.57 4.16 -15.22
C GLU A 131 -12.90 3.95 -13.85
N ILE A 132 -13.24 4.79 -12.87
CA ILE A 132 -12.73 4.65 -11.49
C ILE A 132 -13.11 3.29 -10.89
N SER A 133 -14.36 2.84 -11.08
CA SER A 133 -14.79 1.53 -10.60
C SER A 133 -14.04 0.39 -11.27
N ASN A 134 -13.80 0.47 -12.57
CA ASN A 134 -13.06 -0.55 -13.32
C ASN A 134 -11.59 -0.60 -12.88
N GLU A 135 -10.97 0.56 -12.66
CA GLU A 135 -9.61 0.65 -12.12
C GLU A 135 -9.53 0.09 -10.69
N ALA A 136 -10.52 0.40 -9.84
CA ALA A 136 -10.60 -0.15 -8.49
C ALA A 136 -10.75 -1.67 -8.49
N LEU A 137 -11.59 -2.23 -9.37
CA LEU A 137 -11.73 -3.68 -9.55
C LEU A 137 -10.42 -4.33 -10.00
N ALA A 138 -9.75 -3.76 -11.00
CA ALA A 138 -8.45 -4.24 -11.46
C ALA A 138 -7.39 -4.22 -10.34
N LYS A 139 -7.40 -3.18 -9.49
CA LYS A 139 -6.51 -3.07 -8.34
C LYS A 139 -6.82 -4.13 -7.27
N VAL A 140 -8.10 -4.41 -7.01
CA VAL A 140 -8.52 -5.47 -6.08
C VAL A 140 -8.06 -6.84 -6.58
N ASP A 141 -8.24 -7.14 -7.87
CA ASP A 141 -7.79 -8.39 -8.47
C ASP A 141 -6.28 -8.56 -8.36
N LEU A 142 -5.51 -7.50 -8.65
CA LEU A 142 -4.06 -7.50 -8.49
C LEU A 142 -3.65 -7.75 -7.03
N LEU A 143 -4.27 -7.05 -6.08
CA LEU A 143 -4.00 -7.24 -4.65
C LEU A 143 -4.35 -8.66 -4.19
N ASN A 144 -5.42 -9.25 -4.71
CA ASN A 144 -5.80 -10.62 -4.39
C ASN A 144 -4.76 -11.62 -4.94
N GLN A 145 -4.28 -11.42 -6.17
CA GLN A 145 -3.19 -12.21 -6.74
C GLN A 145 -1.89 -12.08 -5.92
N GLN A 146 -1.54 -10.86 -5.50
CA GLN A 146 -0.40 -10.62 -4.62
C GLN A 146 -0.57 -11.30 -3.25
N MET A 147 -1.76 -11.24 -2.65
CA MET A 147 -2.06 -11.91 -1.39
C MET A 147 -1.89 -13.44 -1.51
N LEU A 148 -2.35 -14.02 -2.60
CA LEU A 148 -2.17 -15.46 -2.87
C LEU A 148 -0.68 -15.82 -3.05
N ALA A 149 0.09 -14.98 -3.75
CA ALA A 149 1.53 -15.18 -3.90
C ALA A 149 2.26 -15.11 -2.54
N LEU A 150 1.94 -14.11 -1.71
CA LEU A 150 2.50 -13.96 -0.37
C LEU A 150 2.13 -15.14 0.53
N ARG A 151 0.88 -15.62 0.48
CA ARG A 151 0.46 -16.82 1.23
C ARG A 151 1.25 -18.06 0.82
N ARG A 152 1.51 -18.25 -0.48
CA ARG A 152 2.37 -19.35 -0.97
C ARG A 152 3.82 -19.19 -0.50
N GLN A 153 4.36 -17.98 -0.50
CA GLN A 153 5.71 -17.72 0.01
C GLN A 153 5.80 -18.02 1.52
N ILE A 154 4.82 -17.59 2.31
CA ILE A 154 4.78 -17.89 3.76
C ILE A 154 4.69 -19.39 4.00
N ALA A 155 3.86 -20.13 3.26
CA ALA A 155 3.78 -21.58 3.38
C ALA A 155 5.13 -22.25 3.08
N ALA A 156 5.79 -21.87 1.98
CA ALA A 156 7.10 -22.40 1.62
C ALA A 156 8.19 -22.06 2.66
N LEU A 157 8.14 -20.86 3.25
CA LEU A 157 9.06 -20.47 4.32
C LEU A 157 8.83 -21.28 5.60
N ASN A 158 7.57 -21.53 5.97
CA ASN A 158 7.25 -22.36 7.13
C ASN A 158 7.71 -23.81 6.93
N ASP A 159 7.49 -24.39 5.75
CA ASP A 159 7.96 -25.75 5.43
C ASP A 159 9.50 -25.83 5.46
N ALA A 160 10.18 -24.80 4.95
CA ALA A 160 11.64 -24.71 4.99
C ALA A 160 12.17 -24.55 6.44
N LEU A 161 11.46 -23.77 7.27
CA LEU A 161 11.81 -23.59 8.68
C LEU A 161 11.65 -24.90 9.46
N GLU A 162 10.53 -25.61 9.29
CA GLU A 162 10.28 -26.90 9.95
C GLU A 162 11.33 -27.95 9.53
N ALA A 163 11.70 -27.99 8.24
CA ALA A 163 12.77 -28.86 7.76
C ALA A 163 14.14 -28.52 8.37
N SER A 164 14.44 -27.22 8.53
CA SER A 164 15.67 -26.75 9.17
C SER A 164 15.71 -27.10 10.65
N GLU A 165 14.63 -26.82 11.39
CA GLU A 165 14.51 -27.14 12.81
C GLU A 165 14.68 -28.65 13.07
N LYS A 166 14.08 -29.49 12.22
CA LYS A 166 14.26 -30.94 12.29
C LYS A 166 15.70 -31.36 12.06
N LYS A 167 16.39 -30.76 11.08
CA LYS A 167 17.80 -31.04 10.79
C LYS A 167 18.71 -30.60 11.94
N ASP A 168 18.40 -29.48 12.58
CA ASP A 168 19.14 -28.98 13.73
C ASP A 168 18.96 -29.91 14.93
N GLN A 169 17.74 -30.38 15.18
CA GLN A 169 17.45 -31.36 16.21
C GLN A 169 18.23 -32.68 15.98
N ASP A 170 18.19 -33.22 14.76
CA ASP A 170 18.97 -34.42 14.38
C ASP A 170 20.48 -34.20 14.58
N SER A 171 20.98 -33.00 14.31
CA SER A 171 22.39 -32.66 14.45
C SER A 171 22.79 -32.55 15.93
N GLN A 172 21.95 -31.95 16.76
CA GLN A 172 22.14 -31.88 18.22
C GLN A 172 22.14 -33.28 18.85
N ASP A 173 21.22 -34.14 18.43
CA ASP A 173 21.15 -35.53 18.93
C ASP A 173 22.40 -36.33 18.53
N ARG A 174 22.92 -36.15 17.31
CA ARG A 174 24.21 -36.73 16.89
C ARG A 174 25.37 -36.19 17.71
N ILE A 175 25.44 -34.89 17.97
CA ILE A 175 26.51 -34.29 18.77
C ILE A 175 26.49 -34.86 20.19
N LYS A 176 25.30 -35.00 20.79
CA LYS A 176 25.13 -35.60 22.11
C LYS A 176 25.57 -37.07 22.15
N ASP A 177 25.17 -37.87 21.15
CA ASP A 177 25.59 -39.27 21.04
C ASP A 177 27.10 -39.39 20.84
N LEU A 178 27.69 -38.60 19.94
CA LEU A 178 29.14 -38.55 19.73
C LEU A 178 29.89 -38.14 20.99
N GLY A 179 29.41 -37.11 21.70
CA GLY A 179 29.97 -36.67 22.98
C GLY A 179 29.93 -37.78 24.03
N ALA A 180 28.82 -38.50 24.15
CA ALA A 180 28.70 -39.64 25.07
C ALA A 180 29.68 -40.78 24.71
N ARG A 181 29.77 -41.14 23.42
CA ARG A 181 30.70 -42.18 22.94
C ARG A 181 32.15 -41.80 23.14
N LEU A 182 32.51 -40.54 22.87
CA LEU A 182 33.86 -40.03 23.05
C LEU A 182 34.24 -40.04 24.54
N ASN A 183 33.36 -39.55 25.41
CA ASN A 183 33.58 -39.57 26.86
C ASN A 183 33.73 -41.00 27.39
N ALA A 184 32.90 -41.95 26.91
CA ALA A 184 33.01 -43.35 27.27
C ALA A 184 34.28 -44.01 26.72
N ALA A 185 34.74 -43.65 25.52
CA ALA A 185 36.00 -44.11 24.96
C ALA A 185 37.20 -43.56 25.73
N LEU A 186 37.19 -42.27 26.06
CA LEU A 186 38.23 -41.61 26.84
C LEU A 186 38.31 -42.20 28.26
N ALA A 187 37.17 -42.40 28.92
CA ALA A 187 37.11 -43.02 30.24
C ALA A 187 37.71 -44.45 30.22
N ARG A 188 37.41 -45.25 29.19
CA ARG A 188 38.01 -46.58 29.00
C ARG A 188 39.53 -46.51 28.80
N GLN A 189 40.01 -45.62 27.93
CA GLN A 189 41.46 -45.45 27.72
C GLN A 189 42.18 -45.00 29.00
N VAL A 190 41.61 -44.05 29.75
CA VAL A 190 42.18 -43.60 31.02
C VAL A 190 42.20 -44.75 32.02
N GLN A 191 41.13 -45.54 32.13
CA GLN A 191 41.08 -46.68 33.04
C GLN A 191 42.08 -47.77 32.66
N GLU A 192 42.24 -48.08 31.37
CA GLU A 192 43.25 -49.01 30.87
C GLU A 192 44.67 -48.52 31.19
N LEU A 193 44.97 -47.24 30.92
CA LEU A 193 46.26 -46.65 31.26
C LEU A 193 46.55 -46.71 32.77
N GLN A 194 45.55 -46.41 33.61
CA GLN A 194 45.70 -46.49 35.06
C GLN A 194 45.95 -47.93 35.54
N ARG A 195 45.29 -48.93 34.93
CA ARG A 195 45.51 -50.34 35.23
C ARG A 195 46.93 -50.77 34.85
N TYR A 196 47.35 -50.49 33.62
CA TYR A 196 48.71 -50.84 33.17
C TYR A 196 49.79 -50.13 33.97
N ARG A 197 49.55 -48.86 34.34
CA ARG A 197 50.45 -48.12 35.24
C ARG A 197 50.57 -48.83 36.58
N SER A 198 49.45 -49.24 37.18
CA SER A 198 49.44 -49.94 38.47
C SER A 198 50.14 -51.31 38.40
N ASP A 199 49.84 -52.10 37.36
CA ASP A 199 50.45 -53.41 37.13
C ASP A 199 51.97 -53.29 36.89
N PHE A 200 52.38 -52.29 36.11
CA PHE A 200 53.79 -51.95 35.85
C PHE A 200 54.52 -51.63 37.17
N PHE A 201 53.95 -50.74 37.99
CA PHE A 201 54.57 -50.35 39.26
C PHE A 201 54.59 -51.48 40.29
N GLY A 202 53.57 -52.34 40.30
CA GLY A 202 53.55 -53.54 41.15
C GLY A 202 54.73 -54.45 40.85
N ARG A 203 54.96 -54.78 39.57
CA ARG A 203 56.08 -55.63 39.13
C ARG A 203 57.44 -54.98 39.37
N LEU A 204 57.56 -53.68 39.06
CA LEU A 204 58.82 -52.96 39.30
C LEU A 204 59.14 -52.88 40.80
N ARG A 205 58.12 -52.70 41.65
CA ARG A 205 58.28 -52.76 43.10
C ARG A 205 58.75 -54.13 43.55
N GLU A 206 58.13 -55.22 43.08
CA GLU A 206 58.52 -56.60 43.42
C GLU A 206 59.99 -56.87 43.09
N LEU A 207 60.47 -56.46 41.91
CA LEU A 207 61.87 -56.63 41.51
C LEU A 207 62.86 -55.80 42.34
N LEU A 208 62.40 -54.75 43.01
CA LEU A 208 63.23 -53.82 43.78
C LEU A 208 62.99 -53.91 45.30
N GLN A 209 62.16 -54.85 45.77
CA GLN A 209 61.75 -55.00 47.18
C GLN A 209 62.91 -55.29 48.14
N ASP A 210 63.94 -56.00 47.68
CA ASP A 210 65.06 -56.45 48.53
C ASP A 210 66.12 -55.36 48.79
N ARG A 211 65.92 -54.14 48.26
CA ARG A 211 66.88 -53.04 48.42
C ARG A 211 66.48 -52.06 49.50
N LYS A 212 67.38 -51.88 50.47
CA LYS A 212 67.23 -50.90 51.55
C LYS A 212 67.40 -49.44 51.09
N ASP A 213 68.02 -49.24 49.93
CA ASP A 213 68.38 -47.92 49.41
C ASP A 213 67.28 -47.28 48.53
N ILE A 214 66.16 -48.00 48.34
CA ILE A 214 65.05 -47.56 47.49
C ILE A 214 63.80 -47.42 48.35
N ARG A 215 63.19 -46.24 48.33
CA ARG A 215 61.88 -46.01 48.96
C ARG A 215 60.81 -45.89 47.89
N VAL A 216 59.70 -46.58 48.09
CA VAL A 216 58.51 -46.45 47.24
C VAL A 216 57.53 -45.47 47.91
N VAL A 217 57.24 -44.36 47.23
CA VAL A 217 56.27 -43.35 47.70
C VAL A 217 55.22 -43.17 46.60
N GLY A 218 54.05 -43.76 46.79
CA GLY A 218 52.99 -43.77 45.77
C GLY A 218 53.44 -44.50 44.50
N ASP A 219 53.50 -43.77 43.38
CA ASP A 219 53.98 -44.22 42.06
C ASP A 219 55.40 -43.74 41.74
N ARG A 220 56.20 -43.44 42.77
CA ARG A 220 57.58 -42.96 42.61
C ARG A 220 58.57 -43.84 43.35
N PHE A 221 59.70 -44.09 42.72
CA PHE A 221 60.88 -44.69 43.36
C PHE A 221 61.85 -43.58 43.72
N VAL A 222 62.16 -43.46 45.01
CA VAL A 222 63.03 -42.41 45.54
C VAL A 222 64.36 -43.04 45.94
N PHE A 223 65.44 -42.53 45.35
CA PHE A 223 66.82 -42.84 45.69
C PHE A 223 67.42 -41.65 46.41
N GLU A 224 68.03 -41.89 47.56
CA GLU A 224 68.79 -40.84 48.25
C GLU A 224 70.03 -40.49 47.42
N SER A 225 70.27 -39.19 47.21
CA SER A 225 71.33 -38.74 46.29
C SER A 225 72.72 -39.17 46.74
N GLU A 226 72.96 -39.36 48.04
CA GLU A 226 74.28 -39.71 48.59
C GLU A 226 74.72 -41.13 48.23
N VAL A 227 73.75 -42.04 48.01
CA VAL A 227 74.03 -43.40 47.52
C VAL A 227 74.47 -43.36 46.06
N LEU A 228 73.87 -42.46 45.28
CA LEU A 228 74.12 -42.38 43.83
C LEU A 228 75.30 -41.47 43.48
N PHE A 229 75.50 -40.39 44.23
CA PHE A 229 76.42 -39.32 43.88
C PHE A 229 77.17 -38.80 45.11
N PRO A 230 78.45 -38.42 44.95
CA PRO A 230 79.12 -37.59 45.95
C PRO A 230 78.43 -36.22 46.10
N SER A 231 78.64 -35.58 47.25
CA SER A 231 78.12 -34.24 47.51
C SER A 231 78.62 -33.23 46.47
N GLY A 232 77.71 -32.41 45.95
CA GLY A 232 78.00 -31.39 44.93
C GLY A 232 78.42 -31.93 43.55
N GLN A 233 78.37 -33.24 43.31
CA GLN A 233 78.78 -33.86 42.05
C GLN A 233 77.62 -34.55 41.35
N ALA A 234 77.74 -34.71 40.03
CA ALA A 234 76.77 -35.42 39.18
C ALA A 234 77.35 -36.70 38.54
N MET A 235 78.52 -37.16 38.97
CA MET A 235 79.09 -38.44 38.55
C MET A 235 78.66 -39.55 39.51
N LEU A 236 78.20 -40.67 38.96
CA LEU A 236 77.73 -41.80 39.77
C LEU A 236 78.90 -42.42 40.56
N THR A 237 78.62 -42.83 41.79
CA THR A 237 79.55 -43.64 42.62
C THR A 237 79.58 -45.10 42.13
N ALA A 238 80.54 -45.89 42.62
CA ALA A 238 80.57 -47.34 42.35
C ALA A 238 79.29 -48.05 42.83
N GLU A 239 78.78 -47.66 44.00
CA GLU A 239 77.52 -48.15 44.56
C GLU A 239 76.32 -47.69 43.72
N GLY A 240 76.34 -46.43 43.26
CA GLY A 240 75.34 -45.87 42.35
C GLY A 240 75.28 -46.62 41.01
N PHE A 241 76.42 -47.03 40.45
CA PHE A 241 76.45 -47.86 39.25
C PHE A 241 75.80 -49.22 39.47
N GLY A 242 76.11 -49.91 40.58
CA GLY A 242 75.46 -51.18 40.93
C GLY A 242 73.95 -51.04 41.11
N ALA A 243 73.51 -49.93 41.73
CA ALA A 243 72.09 -49.62 41.88
C ALA A 243 71.39 -49.42 40.53
N MET A 244 72.02 -48.69 39.61
CA MET A 244 71.46 -48.42 38.29
C MET A 244 71.52 -49.63 37.35
N ASP A 245 72.46 -50.56 37.54
CA ASP A 245 72.53 -51.80 36.76
C ASP A 245 71.31 -52.70 36.99
N GLN A 246 70.91 -52.83 38.25
CA GLN A 246 69.72 -53.59 38.64
C GLN A 246 68.45 -52.90 38.17
N LEU A 247 68.37 -51.57 38.33
CA LEU A 247 67.26 -50.78 37.82
C LEU A 247 67.13 -50.92 36.29
N ALA A 248 68.24 -50.83 35.55
CA ALA A 248 68.25 -51.02 34.10
C ALA A 248 67.78 -52.43 33.72
N ALA A 249 68.21 -53.47 34.44
CA ALA A 249 67.73 -54.83 34.21
C ALA A 249 66.22 -54.95 34.42
N ALA A 250 65.71 -54.43 35.54
CA ALA A 250 64.28 -54.44 35.84
C ALA A 250 63.46 -53.68 34.78
N ILE A 251 63.92 -52.51 34.34
CA ILE A 251 63.25 -51.73 33.28
C ILE A 251 63.25 -52.51 31.96
N ARG A 252 64.36 -53.13 31.56
CA ARG A 252 64.43 -53.90 30.31
C ARG A 252 63.51 -55.12 30.34
N ASP A 253 63.44 -55.83 31.45
CA ASP A 253 62.56 -57.00 31.56
C ASP A 253 61.10 -56.59 31.60
N LEU A 254 60.78 -55.48 32.27
CA LEU A 254 59.43 -54.94 32.30
C LEU A 254 59.01 -54.39 30.94
N ALA A 255 59.91 -53.71 30.21
CA ALA A 255 59.65 -53.20 28.87
C ALA A 255 59.21 -54.28 27.87
N LYS A 256 59.67 -55.53 28.03
CA LYS A 256 59.23 -56.68 27.21
C LYS A 256 57.76 -57.06 27.44
N THR A 257 57.20 -56.70 28.58
CA THR A 257 55.83 -57.05 28.96
C THR A 257 54.81 -55.96 28.64
N ILE A 258 55.28 -54.77 28.27
CA ILE A 258 54.41 -53.62 27.96
C ILE A 258 54.02 -53.68 26.47
N PRO A 259 52.73 -53.65 26.15
CA PRO A 259 52.28 -53.58 24.76
C PRO A 259 52.83 -52.34 24.03
N PRO A 260 53.30 -52.48 22.78
CA PRO A 260 53.92 -51.37 22.02
C PRO A 260 52.97 -50.20 21.72
N GLU A 261 51.66 -50.41 21.88
CA GLU A 261 50.61 -49.40 21.75
C GLU A 261 50.62 -48.41 22.92
N ILE A 262 51.09 -48.83 24.09
CA ILE A 262 51.20 -47.98 25.28
C ILE A 262 52.47 -47.13 25.13
N LYS A 263 52.27 -45.82 24.94
CA LYS A 263 53.36 -44.85 25.00
C LYS A 263 53.68 -44.59 26.47
N TRP A 264 54.89 -44.93 26.89
CA TRP A 264 55.36 -44.72 28.25
C TRP A 264 56.75 -44.12 28.23
N ALA A 265 57.07 -43.37 29.28
CA ALA A 265 58.41 -42.90 29.55
C ALA A 265 58.68 -42.96 31.05
N LEU A 266 59.90 -43.36 31.41
CA LEU A 266 60.41 -43.27 32.76
C LEU A 266 61.09 -41.91 32.91
N GLN A 267 60.45 -41.03 33.67
CA GLN A 267 60.99 -39.73 34.03
C GLN A 267 61.85 -39.85 35.28
N VAL A 268 63.10 -39.40 35.14
CA VAL A 268 64.09 -39.29 36.19
C VAL A 268 64.15 -37.83 36.63
N ASP A 269 63.69 -37.57 37.84
CA ASP A 269 63.60 -36.26 38.46
C ASP A 269 64.75 -36.09 39.46
N GLY A 270 65.61 -35.11 39.22
CA GLY A 270 66.66 -34.70 40.15
C GLY A 270 66.18 -33.62 41.09
N HIS A 271 66.53 -33.73 42.37
CA HIS A 271 66.23 -32.73 43.39
C HIS A 271 67.46 -32.40 44.24
N THR A 272 67.53 -31.16 44.72
CA THR A 272 68.50 -30.71 45.73
C THR A 272 67.77 -30.36 47.01
N ASP A 273 68.53 -30.10 48.07
CA ASP A 273 68.01 -29.39 49.23
C ASP A 273 68.07 -27.87 49.02
N ILE A 274 67.61 -27.12 50.02
CA ILE A 274 67.53 -25.65 50.00
C ILE A 274 68.90 -24.96 50.12
N ARG A 275 69.99 -25.68 50.41
CA ARG A 275 71.32 -25.07 50.49
C ARG A 275 71.77 -24.73 49.07
N PRO A 276 72.14 -23.46 48.80
CA PRO A 276 72.54 -23.06 47.46
C PRO A 276 73.90 -23.66 47.09
N ILE A 277 74.02 -24.17 45.86
CA ILE A 277 75.31 -24.47 45.22
C ILE A 277 75.67 -23.34 44.24
N ALA A 278 76.94 -22.93 44.24
CA ALA A 278 77.48 -21.94 43.31
C ALA A 278 78.92 -22.34 42.95
N SER A 279 79.06 -23.40 42.17
CA SER A 279 80.35 -23.90 41.69
C SER A 279 80.55 -23.56 40.22
N ALA A 280 81.80 -23.59 39.73
CA ALA A 280 82.07 -23.38 38.31
C ALA A 280 81.38 -24.41 37.40
N GLN A 281 81.18 -25.64 37.89
CA GLN A 281 80.53 -26.72 37.15
C GLN A 281 78.99 -26.67 37.26
N PHE A 282 78.47 -26.27 38.42
CA PHE A 282 77.04 -26.15 38.72
C PHE A 282 76.76 -24.78 39.35
N PRO A 283 76.38 -23.78 38.53
CA PRO A 283 76.11 -22.43 39.00
C PRO A 283 74.90 -22.31 39.93
N SER A 284 73.92 -23.21 39.81
CA SER A 284 72.78 -23.31 40.72
C SER A 284 72.32 -24.77 40.92
N ASN A 285 71.37 -24.93 41.85
CA ASN A 285 70.71 -26.20 42.13
C ASN A 285 69.93 -26.75 40.92
N TRP A 286 69.50 -25.90 39.98
CA TRP A 286 68.88 -26.34 38.73
C TRP A 286 69.87 -27.12 37.87
N GLU A 287 71.10 -26.62 37.71
CA GLU A 287 72.12 -27.32 36.92
C GLU A 287 72.57 -28.60 37.60
N LEU A 288 72.75 -28.59 38.93
CA LEU A 288 73.14 -29.81 39.66
C LEU A 288 72.06 -30.91 39.57
N SER A 289 70.81 -30.57 39.86
CA SER A 289 69.70 -31.54 39.81
C SER A 289 69.49 -32.08 38.40
N THR A 290 69.49 -31.21 37.39
CA THR A 290 69.36 -31.62 35.98
C THR A 290 70.53 -32.50 35.55
N ALA A 291 71.77 -32.13 35.89
CA ALA A 291 72.95 -32.91 35.55
C ALA A 291 72.91 -34.31 36.17
N ARG A 292 72.48 -34.44 37.43
CA ARG A 292 72.32 -35.74 38.09
C ARG A 292 71.26 -36.61 37.41
N ALA A 293 70.10 -36.04 37.08
CA ALA A 293 69.06 -36.75 36.35
C ALA A 293 69.55 -37.23 34.97
N VAL A 294 70.26 -36.37 34.24
CA VAL A 294 70.86 -36.70 32.94
C VAL A 294 71.93 -37.79 33.08
N SER A 295 72.76 -37.77 34.12
CA SER A 295 73.76 -38.83 34.37
C SER A 295 73.12 -40.20 34.57
N VAL A 296 72.01 -40.27 35.33
CA VAL A 296 71.24 -41.50 35.50
C VAL A 296 70.67 -41.96 34.16
N VAL A 297 69.99 -41.08 33.41
CA VAL A 297 69.42 -41.42 32.10
C VAL A 297 70.50 -41.93 31.14
N LYS A 298 71.63 -41.22 31.01
CA LYS A 298 72.74 -41.64 30.14
C LYS A 298 73.27 -43.01 30.51
N TYR A 299 73.38 -43.30 31.81
CA TYR A 299 73.83 -44.60 32.27
C TYR A 299 72.80 -45.71 32.00
N LEU A 300 71.51 -45.45 32.21
CA LEU A 300 70.44 -46.40 31.86
C LEU A 300 70.44 -46.73 30.35
N VAL A 301 70.65 -45.72 29.50
CA VAL A 301 70.81 -45.92 28.04
C VAL A 301 72.03 -46.79 27.74
N GLN A 302 73.17 -46.55 28.40
CA GLN A 302 74.37 -47.37 28.25
C GLN A 302 74.13 -48.83 28.65
N ARG A 303 73.21 -49.07 29.59
CA ARG A 303 72.77 -50.42 29.99
C ARG A 303 71.63 -50.97 29.12
N GLY A 304 71.29 -50.33 28.00
CA GLY A 304 70.35 -50.84 27.01
C GLY A 304 68.88 -50.56 27.30
N VAL A 305 68.57 -49.59 28.17
CA VAL A 305 67.21 -49.04 28.25
C VAL A 305 66.98 -48.12 27.04
N PRO A 306 65.89 -48.26 26.28
CA PRO A 306 65.62 -47.43 25.11
C PRO A 306 65.55 -45.94 25.47
N ALA A 307 66.31 -45.10 24.76
CA ALA A 307 66.41 -43.68 25.06
C ALA A 307 65.09 -42.94 24.86
N GLU A 308 64.25 -43.41 23.93
CA GLU A 308 62.91 -42.88 23.64
C GLU A 308 61.92 -43.05 24.79
N ASN A 309 62.22 -43.91 25.76
CA ASN A 309 61.40 -44.16 26.96
C ASN A 309 62.00 -43.51 28.21
N LEU A 310 62.97 -42.60 28.08
CA LEU A 310 63.62 -41.94 29.20
C LEU A 310 63.47 -40.43 29.10
N VAL A 311 63.15 -39.79 30.22
CA VAL A 311 63.09 -38.33 30.36
C VAL A 311 63.93 -37.94 31.57
N ALA A 312 64.74 -36.89 31.45
CA ALA A 312 65.45 -36.30 32.58
C ALA A 312 64.87 -34.91 32.87
N ALA A 313 64.59 -34.62 34.14
CA ALA A 313 64.22 -33.28 34.59
C ALA A 313 64.93 -32.96 35.91
N GLY A 314 65.34 -31.70 36.09
CA GLY A 314 65.82 -31.19 37.37
C GLY A 314 64.79 -30.23 37.95
N HIS A 315 64.57 -30.28 39.25
CA HIS A 315 63.62 -29.42 39.97
C HIS A 315 64.28 -28.46 40.96
N GLY A 316 65.62 -28.52 41.10
CA GLY A 316 66.35 -27.83 42.16
C GLY A 316 65.77 -28.12 43.55
N GLU A 317 65.71 -27.08 44.38
CA GLU A 317 65.15 -27.10 45.73
C GLU A 317 63.62 -26.91 45.79
N PHE A 318 62.97 -26.63 44.66
CA PHE A 318 61.59 -26.10 44.62
C PHE A 318 60.49 -27.14 44.79
N GLN A 319 60.88 -28.42 44.96
CA GLN A 319 59.96 -29.51 45.30
C GLN A 319 60.54 -30.31 46.47
N PRO A 320 60.57 -29.75 47.70
CA PRO A 320 61.05 -30.48 48.87
C PRO A 320 60.05 -31.59 49.23
N LEU A 321 60.58 -32.76 49.59
CA LEU A 321 59.79 -33.84 50.18
C LEU A 321 59.41 -33.49 51.62
N GLU A 322 60.31 -32.80 52.33
CA GLU A 322 60.11 -32.36 53.70
C GLU A 322 60.52 -30.91 53.89
N SER A 323 59.73 -30.17 54.65
CA SER A 323 59.96 -28.73 54.90
C SER A 323 61.03 -28.45 55.97
N GLY A 324 61.57 -29.49 56.61
CA GLY A 324 62.57 -29.35 57.67
C GLY A 324 63.93 -28.88 57.14
N VAL A 325 64.69 -28.21 58.01
CA VAL A 325 66.04 -27.69 57.71
C VAL A 325 67.14 -28.44 58.47
N ASP A 326 66.79 -29.47 59.23
CA ASP A 326 67.73 -30.40 59.84
C ASP A 326 68.39 -31.29 58.77
N GLU A 327 69.55 -31.87 59.10
CA GLU A 327 70.33 -32.64 58.12
C GLU A 327 69.58 -33.87 57.60
N ASP A 328 68.67 -34.45 58.38
CA ASP A 328 67.88 -35.59 57.92
C ASP A 328 66.84 -35.17 56.87
N SER A 329 66.13 -34.07 57.11
CA SER A 329 65.19 -33.47 56.14
C SER A 329 65.90 -33.03 54.86
N LEU A 330 67.06 -32.39 54.99
CA LEU A 330 67.86 -31.97 53.83
C LEU A 330 68.36 -33.17 53.02
N ARG A 331 68.86 -34.22 53.70
CA ARG A 331 69.27 -35.47 53.04
C ARG A 331 68.12 -36.10 52.26
N ARG A 332 66.92 -36.14 52.83
CA ARG A 332 65.72 -36.66 52.16
C ARG A 332 65.28 -35.81 50.97
N ASN A 333 65.52 -34.50 51.01
CA ASN A 333 65.25 -33.61 49.89
C ASN A 333 66.25 -33.78 48.73
N ARG A 334 67.52 -34.11 49.04
CA ARG A 334 68.53 -34.51 48.04
C ARG A 334 68.24 -35.92 47.51
N ARG A 335 67.44 -36.05 46.46
CA ARG A 335 67.04 -37.35 45.91
C ARG A 335 66.96 -37.39 44.39
N ILE A 336 66.94 -38.60 43.85
CA ILE A 336 66.47 -38.89 42.50
C ILE A 336 65.12 -39.61 42.63
N GLU A 337 64.08 -39.06 42.01
CA GLU A 337 62.80 -39.73 41.88
C GLU A 337 62.67 -40.33 40.49
N LEU A 338 62.11 -41.53 40.39
CA LEU A 338 61.70 -42.12 39.13
C LEU A 338 60.21 -42.33 39.12
N LYS A 339 59.56 -41.85 38.07
CA LYS A 339 58.12 -41.99 37.86
C LYS A 339 57.82 -42.35 36.41
N LEU A 340 56.72 -43.04 36.19
CA LEU A 340 56.23 -43.38 34.87
C LEU A 340 55.28 -42.29 34.40
N THR A 341 55.54 -41.74 33.21
CA THR A 341 54.67 -40.77 32.54
C THR A 341 54.25 -41.27 31.17
N ASN A 342 53.19 -40.68 30.63
CA ASN A 342 52.88 -40.83 29.21
C ASN A 342 53.83 -39.97 28.38
N ARG A 343 54.09 -40.40 27.14
CA ARG A 343 54.91 -39.67 26.17
C ARG A 343 54.09 -38.64 25.40
#